data_AF-A0A0D7BVY9-F1
#
_entry.id   AF-A0A0D7BVY9-F1
#
_cell.length_a   1.000
_cell.length_b   1.000
_cell.length_c   1.000
_cell.angle_alpha   90.00
_cell.angle_beta   90.00
_cell.angle_gamma   90.00
#
_symmetry.space_group_name_H-M   'P 1'
#
loop_
_entity.id
_entity.type
_entity.pdbx_description
1 polymer ?
#
loop_
_entity_poly.entity_id
_entity_poly.type
_entity_poly.pdbx_seq_one_letter_code
_entity_poly.pdbx_strand_id
1 'polypeptide(L)' 'GVEIVDVHGLLVAEAVKQTEKAFRQVLLENRKSLKVIVGKGLHSKDGVAKLKPAIQAAMAKHGISCSVDPKNAG' A
#
# COMPACT_ATOMS: atom_id res chain seq x y z
N GLY A 1 3.96 -2.16 -17.88
CA GLY A 1 3.01 -1.37 -17.09
C GLY A 1 3.32 -1.55 -15.62
N VAL A 2 3.10 -0.55 -14.78
CA VAL A 2 3.18 -0.70 -13.33
C VAL A 2 1.76 -0.85 -12.83
N GLU A 3 1.48 -1.87 -12.02
CA GLU A 3 0.18 -2.01 -11.39
C GLU A 3 0.06 -0.96 -10.28
N ILE A 4 -1.05 -0.23 -10.26
CA ILE A 4 -1.32 0.81 -9.26
C ILE A 4 -2.60 0.41 -8.55
N VAL A 5 -2.52 0.26 -7.23
CA VAL A 5 -3.69 0.03 -6.38
C VAL A 5 -3.93 1.25 -5.51
N ASP A 6 -5.14 1.79 -5.59
CA ASP A 6 -5.56 2.89 -4.75
C ASP A 6 -6.35 2.35 -3.56
N VAL A 7 -5.84 2.64 -2.37
CA VAL A 7 -6.44 2.25 -1.09
C VAL A 7 -6.77 3.47 -0.23
N HIS A 8 -6.77 4.68 -0.82
CA HIS A 8 -7.14 5.89 -0.11
C HIS A 8 -8.59 5.76 0.41
N GLY A 9 -8.80 6.21 1.65
CA GLY A 9 -10.12 6.20 2.27
C GLY A 9 -10.63 4.82 2.71
N LEU A 10 -9.92 3.73 2.43
CA LEU A 10 -10.26 2.40 2.96
C LEU A 10 -9.93 2.30 4.45
N LEU A 11 -10.66 1.42 5.14
CA LEU A 11 -10.27 0.97 6.47
C LEU A 11 -8.94 0.21 6.41
N VAL A 12 -8.17 0.23 7.49
CA VAL A 12 -6.85 -0.39 7.55
C VAL A 12 -6.86 -1.86 7.13
N ALA A 13 -7.82 -2.64 7.63
CA ALA A 13 -7.95 -4.06 7.26
C ALA A 13 -8.26 -4.26 5.76
N GLU A 14 -9.14 -3.43 5.20
CA GLU A 14 -9.52 -3.49 3.78
C GLU A 14 -8.34 -3.09 2.89
N ALA A 15 -7.60 -2.05 3.26
CA ALA A 15 -6.43 -1.61 2.52
C ALA A 15 -5.32 -2.67 2.47
N VAL A 16 -5.06 -3.35 3.61
CA VAL A 16 -4.10 -4.46 3.67
C VAL A 16 -4.55 -5.60 2.76
N LYS A 17 -5.81 -6.02 2.87
CA LYS A 17 -6.37 -7.12 2.06
C LYS A 17 -6.32 -6.82 0.56
N GLN A 18 -6.65 -5.59 0.18
CA GLN A 18 -6.61 -5.14 -1.22
C GLN A 18 -5.17 -5.09 -1.74
N THR A 19 -4.22 -4.62 -0.93
CA THR A 19 -2.79 -4.58 -1.28
C THR A 19 -2.23 -5.99 -1.45
N GLU A 20 -2.56 -6.93 -0.56
CA GLU A 20 -2.14 -8.34 -0.69
C GLU A 20 -2.72 -8.99 -1.95
N LYS A 21 -3.98 -8.70 -2.28
CA LYS A 21 -4.62 -9.20 -3.51
C LYS A 21 -3.91 -8.69 -4.76
N ALA A 22 -3.64 -7.38 -4.83
CA ALA A 22 -2.91 -6.78 -5.94
C ALA A 22 -1.49 -7.33 -6.04
N PHE A 23 -0.81 -7.53 -4.90
CA PHE A 23 0.52 -8.11 -4.90
C PHE A 23 0.55 -9.55 -5.45
N ARG A 24 -0.44 -10.38 -5.10
CA ARG A 24 -0.56 -11.72 -5.68
C ARG A 24 -0.77 -11.69 -7.18
N GLN A 25 -1.55 -10.73 -7.70
CA GLN A 25 -1.72 -10.55 -9.15
C GLN A 25 -0.39 -10.17 -9.82
N VAL A 26 0.33 -9.19 -9.27
CA VAL A 26 1.67 -8.81 -9.75
C VAL A 26 2.63 -10.01 -9.80
N LEU A 27 2.61 -10.88 -8.78
CA LEU A 27 3.41 -12.12 -8.79
C LEU A 27 2.97 -13.10 -9.88
N LEU A 28 1.66 -13.34 -10.02
CA LEU A 28 1.11 -14.22 -11.06
C LEU A 28 1.46 -13.73 -12.48
N GLU A 29 1.47 -12.42 -12.67
CA GLU A 29 1.82 -11.77 -13.93
C GLU A 29 3.35 -11.63 -14.16
N ASN A 30 4.19 -12.19 -13.27
CA ASN A 30 5.66 -12.03 -13.29
C ASN A 30 6.12 -10.56 -13.35
N ARG A 31 5.36 -9.66 -12.72
CA ARG A 31 5.66 -8.24 -12.61
C ARG A 31 6.56 -7.99 -11.41
N LYS A 32 7.41 -6.98 -11.52
CA LYS A 32 8.46 -6.71 -10.51
C LYS A 32 8.07 -5.67 -9.47
N SER A 33 6.94 -4.97 -9.66
CA SER A 33 6.61 -3.81 -8.83
C SER A 33 5.10 -3.54 -8.78
N LEU A 34 4.63 -3.16 -7.59
CA LEU A 34 3.29 -2.66 -7.30
C LEU A 34 3.42 -1.25 -6.71
N LYS A 35 2.63 -0.30 -7.19
CA LYS A 35 2.48 1.02 -6.56
C LYS A 35 1.20 1.05 -5.75
N VAL A 36 1.29 1.47 -4.48
CA VAL A 36 0.15 1.57 -3.57
C VAL A 36 -0.07 3.03 -3.22
N ILE A 37 -1.27 3.55 -3.46
CA ILE A 37 -1.65 4.92 -3.10
C ILE A 37 -2.43 4.87 -1.79
N VAL A 38 -1.82 5.34 -0.70
CA VAL A 38 -2.40 5.31 0.65
C VAL A 38 -3.03 6.65 1.08
N GLY A 39 -2.80 7.70 0.31
CA GLY A 39 -3.24 9.08 0.60
C GLY A 39 -2.31 9.81 1.58
N LYS A 40 -2.25 11.13 1.45
CA LYS A 40 -1.31 12.01 2.18
C LYS A 40 -1.57 12.16 3.69
N GLY A 41 -2.57 11.45 4.25
CA GLY A 41 -2.98 11.62 5.65
C GLY A 41 -3.67 12.95 6.01
N LEU A 42 -3.74 13.91 5.07
CA LEU A 42 -4.27 15.27 5.29
C LEU A 42 -5.77 15.32 5.65
N HIS A 43 -6.54 14.28 5.34
CA HIS A 43 -7.97 14.16 5.67
C HIS A 43 -8.29 12.98 6.60
N SER A 44 -7.28 12.34 7.19
CA SER A 44 -7.55 11.29 8.19
C SER A 44 -8.20 11.95 9.40
N LYS A 45 -9.35 11.44 9.85
CA LYS A 45 -10.14 11.98 10.99
C LYS A 45 -9.33 12.18 12.29
N ASP A 46 -8.16 11.54 12.40
CA ASP A 46 -7.23 11.63 13.54
C ASP A 46 -5.85 12.25 13.20
N GLY A 47 -5.62 12.73 11.97
CA GLY A 47 -4.30 13.24 11.54
C GLY A 47 -3.17 12.18 11.47
N VAL A 48 -3.45 10.92 11.80
CA VAL A 48 -2.49 9.81 11.74
C VAL A 48 -2.75 8.99 10.47
N ALA A 49 -1.79 8.99 9.54
CA ALA A 49 -1.80 8.09 8.39
C ALA A 49 -1.57 6.64 8.84
N LYS A 50 -2.61 5.97 9.36
CA LYS A 50 -2.55 4.58 9.88
C LYS A 50 -2.37 3.53 8.78
N LEU A 51 -2.72 3.87 7.53
CA LEU A 51 -2.63 2.97 6.38
C LEU A 51 -1.20 2.62 6.01
N LYS A 52 -0.33 3.63 5.88
CA LYS A 52 1.08 3.45 5.51
C LYS A 52 1.83 2.47 6.41
N PRO A 53 1.89 2.65 7.75
CA PRO A 53 2.60 1.73 8.62
C PRO A 53 1.95 0.34 8.66
N ALA A 54 0.62 0.25 8.54
CA ALA A 54 -0.07 -1.04 8.52
C ALA A 54 0.26 -1.86 7.27
N ILE A 55 0.29 -1.22 6.09
CA ILE A 55 0.66 -1.88 4.83
C ILE A 55 2.14 -2.26 4.84
N GLN A 56 3.03 -1.36 5.28
CA GLN A 56 4.46 -1.68 5.41
C GLN A 56 4.69 -2.88 6.35
N ALA A 57 4.01 -2.92 7.50
CA ALA A 57 4.12 -4.04 8.43
C ALA A 57 3.56 -5.34 7.84
N ALA A 58 2.44 -5.29 7.11
CA ALA A 58 1.87 -6.47 6.46
C ALA A 58 2.83 -7.03 5.40
N MET A 59 3.39 -6.18 4.55
CA MET A 59 4.33 -6.60 3.51
C MET A 59 5.67 -7.09 4.09
N ALA A 60 6.15 -6.47 5.17
CA ALA A 60 7.35 -6.92 5.87
C ALA A 60 7.20 -8.35 6.44
N LYS A 61 6.00 -8.72 6.91
CA LYS A 61 5.71 -10.10 7.34
C LYS A 61 5.81 -11.13 6.21
N HIS A 62 5.60 -10.70 4.97
CA HIS A 62 5.76 -11.52 3.77
C HIS A 62 7.20 -11.46 3.20
N GLY A 63 8.15 -10.80 3.89
CA GLY A 63 9.54 -10.65 3.44
C GLY A 63 9.71 -9.67 2.28
N ILE A 64 8.72 -8.81 2.04
CA ILE A 64 8.71 -7.89 0.90
C ILE A 64 9.31 -6.55 1.31
N SER A 65 10.33 -6.09 0.58
CA SER A 65 10.90 -4.76 0.77
C SER A 65 9.95 -3.69 0.23
N CYS A 66 9.51 -2.79 1.12
CA CYS A 66 8.62 -1.69 0.79
C CYS A 66 9.42 -0.39 0.79
N SER A 67 9.49 0.30 -0.35
CA SER A 67 10.07 1.64 -0.42
C SER A 67 8.97 2.67 -0.61
N VAL A 68 9.02 3.72 0.21
CA VAL A 68 8.16 4.91 0.03
C VAL A 68 8.86 5.79 -0.99
N ASP A 69 8.13 6.23 -2.02
CA ASP A 69 8.68 7.21 -2.95
C ASP A 69 8.86 8.55 -2.21
N PRO A 70 10.10 9.07 -2.05
CA PRO A 70 10.36 10.28 -1.29
C PRO A 70 9.72 11.53 -1.90
N LYS A 71 9.25 11.48 -3.15
CA LYS A 71 8.51 12.57 -3.82
C LYS A 71 7.00 12.57 -3.52
N ASN A 72 6.47 11.55 -2.86
CA ASN A 72 5.08 11.49 -2.42
C ASN A 72 5.03 11.40 -0.89
N ALA A 73 4.46 12.41 -0.25
CA ALA A 73 4.32 12.48 1.21
C ALA A 73 3.32 11.44 1.80
N GLY A 74 2.77 10.55 0.98
CA GLY A 74 1.83 9.49 1.34
C GLY A 74 1.90 8.35 0.34
#